data_AF-A0A7S1ANZ5-F1
#
_entry.id   AF-A0A7S1ANZ5-F1
#
_cell.length_a   1.000
_cell.length_b   1.000
_cell.length_c   1.000
_cell.angle_alpha   90.00
_cell.angle_beta   90.00
_cell.angle_gamma   90.00
#
_symmetry.space_group_name_H-M   'P 1'
#
loop_
_entity.id
_entity.type
_entity.pdbx_description
1 polymer ?
#
loop_
_entity_poly.entity_id
_entity_poly.type
_entity_poly.pdbx_seq_one_letter_code
_entity_poly.pdbx_strand_id
1 'polypeptide(L)'
;VVRLLLEIHQVYALVFLMFVIITVLAVMNVINAIFVNDAMENARMDLGLRMQREIAQTKLMVETLTTTFNEMCKWGDTVCLEDFVAHTERQDMKLLCSTLGLQYTDGQSLFKLP
;
A
#
# COMPACT_ATOMS: atom_id res chain seq x y z
N VAL A 1 20.54 -50.41 -4.53
CA VAL A 1 21.06 -50.01 -3.19
C VAL A 1 20.12 -50.46 -2.06
N VAL A 2 18.83 -50.07 -2.08
CA VAL A 2 17.86 -50.43 -1.01
C VAL A 2 17.67 -51.95 -0.82
N ARG A 3 17.65 -52.74 -1.90
CA ARG A 3 17.53 -54.21 -1.82
C ARG A 3 18.72 -54.90 -1.14
N LEU A 4 19.93 -54.37 -1.33
CA LEU A 4 21.17 -54.90 -0.74
C LEU A 4 21.26 -54.65 0.78
N LEU A 5 20.66 -53.56 1.28
CA LEU A 5 20.61 -53.27 2.73
C LEU A 5 19.63 -54.18 3.48
N LEU A 6 18.53 -54.58 2.83
CA LEU A 6 17.49 -55.43 3.41
C LEU A 6 17.96 -56.88 3.61
N GLU A 7 18.97 -57.28 2.85
CA GLU A 7 19.58 -58.63 2.86
C GLU A 7 20.66 -58.78 3.95
N ILE A 8 21.19 -57.67 4.48
CA ILE A 8 22.25 -57.67 5.50
C ILE A 8 21.69 -57.47 6.92
N HIS A 9 20.80 -56.49 7.15
CA HIS A 9 20.06 -56.32 8.41
C HIS A 9 18.97 -55.23 8.29
N GLN A 10 17.71 -55.52 8.67
CA GLN A 10 16.60 -54.55 8.64
C GLN A 10 16.88 -53.22 9.38
N VAL A 11 17.78 -53.26 10.37
CA VAL A 11 18.19 -52.09 11.18
C VAL A 11 18.90 -51.04 10.32
N TYR A 12 19.77 -51.44 9.39
CA TYR A 12 20.46 -50.49 8.51
C TYR A 12 19.50 -49.80 7.55
N ALA A 13 18.50 -50.54 7.04
CA ALA A 13 17.46 -49.97 6.19
C ALA A 13 16.62 -48.94 6.96
N LEU A 14 16.28 -49.22 8.22
CA LEU A 14 15.54 -48.31 9.09
C LEU A 14 16.32 -47.02 9.40
N VAL A 15 17.60 -47.13 9.76
CA VAL A 15 18.46 -45.96 10.04
C VAL A 15 18.64 -45.11 8.79
N PHE A 16 18.87 -45.74 7.63
CA PHE A 16 18.98 -45.01 6.36
C PHE A 16 17.69 -44.30 5.97
N LEU A 17 16.53 -44.95 6.16
CA LEU A 17 15.22 -44.33 5.92
C LEU A 17 15.01 -43.11 6.82
N MET A 18 15.30 -43.24 8.12
CA MET A 18 15.18 -42.14 9.07
C MET A 18 16.11 -40.98 8.70
N PHE A 19 17.34 -41.26 8.29
CA PHE A 19 18.27 -40.27 7.78
C PHE A 19 17.69 -39.51 6.59
N VAL A 20 17.19 -40.22 5.57
CA VAL A 20 16.59 -39.60 4.38
C VAL A 20 15.40 -38.72 4.74
N ILE A 21 14.51 -39.19 5.62
CA ILE A 21 13.34 -38.42 6.07
C ILE A 21 13.78 -37.12 6.75
N ILE A 22 14.73 -37.20 7.69
CA ILE A 22 15.23 -36.03 8.40
C ILE A 22 15.90 -35.05 7.44
N THR A 23 16.73 -35.53 6.51
CA THR A 23 17.39 -34.67 5.53
C THR A 23 16.38 -33.99 4.60
N VAL A 24 15.38 -34.72 4.11
CA VAL A 24 14.34 -34.14 3.24
C VAL A 24 13.51 -33.10 3.99
N LEU A 25 13.10 -33.38 5.23
CA LEU A 25 12.39 -32.41 6.06
C LEU A 25 13.24 -31.16 6.34
N ALA A 26 14.53 -31.34 6.65
CA ALA A 26 15.45 -30.23 6.89
C ALA A 26 15.61 -29.36 5.64
N VAL A 27 15.89 -29.96 4.49
CA VAL A 27 16.03 -29.25 3.21
C VAL A 27 14.73 -28.54 2.84
N MET A 28 13.58 -29.21 3.00
CA MET A 28 12.30 -28.62 2.65
C MET A 28 11.95 -27.44 3.55
N ASN A 29 12.27 -27.52 4.84
CA ASN A 29 12.08 -26.40 5.77
C ASN A 29 12.96 -25.20 5.41
N VAL A 30 14.20 -25.43 5.00
CA VAL A 30 15.11 -24.35 4.54
C VAL A 30 14.55 -23.69 3.29
N ILE A 31 14.13 -24.48 2.29
CA ILE A 31 13.54 -23.95 1.05
C ILE A 31 12.27 -23.16 1.38
N ASN A 32 11.36 -23.72 2.17
CA ASN A 32 10.13 -23.04 2.55
C ASN A 32 10.39 -21.73 3.30
N ALA A 33 11.38 -21.69 4.18
CA ALA A 33 11.75 -20.46 4.89
C ALA A 33 12.22 -19.37 3.92
N ILE A 34 13.03 -19.71 2.91
CA ILE A 34 13.47 -18.77 1.87
C ILE A 34 12.26 -18.28 1.07
N PHE A 35 11.39 -19.17 0.61
CA PHE A 35 10.20 -18.81 -0.17
C PHE A 35 9.23 -17.93 0.62
N VAL A 36 9.00 -18.23 1.89
CA VAL A 36 8.14 -17.41 2.75
C VAL A 36 8.74 -16.03 2.97
N ASN A 37 10.05 -15.95 3.21
CA ASN A 37 10.71 -14.66 3.37
C ASN A 37 10.63 -13.82 2.09
N ASP A 38 10.86 -14.42 0.92
CA ASP A 38 10.79 -13.75 -0.38
C ASP A 38 9.35 -13.32 -0.72
N ALA A 39 8.35 -14.18 -0.47
CA ALA A 39 6.94 -13.83 -0.65
C ALA A 39 6.52 -12.68 0.28
N MET A 40 7.01 -12.67 1.52
CA MET A 40 6.69 -11.63 2.49
C MET A 40 7.36 -10.29 2.15
N GLU A 41 8.61 -10.32 1.69
CA GLU A 41 9.33 -9.11 1.24
C GLU A 41 8.66 -8.49 0.01
N ASN A 42 8.28 -9.31 -0.98
CA ASN A 42 7.54 -8.84 -2.16
C ASN A 42 6.18 -8.24 -1.79
N ALA A 43 5.45 -8.86 -0.85
CA ALA A 43 4.19 -8.30 -0.36
C ALA A 43 4.39 -6.96 0.37
N ARG A 44 5.46 -6.82 1.17
CA ARG A 44 5.80 -5.57 1.85
C ARG A 44 6.18 -4.47 0.86
N MET A 45 6.93 -4.80 -0.18
CA MET A 45 7.30 -3.87 -1.23
C MET A 45 6.07 -3.36 -1.99
N ASP A 46 5.12 -4.23 -2.34
CA ASP A 46 3.88 -3.80 -3.01
C ASP A 46 3.04 -2.89 -2.11
N LEU A 47 2.92 -3.20 -0.81
CA LEU A 47 2.25 -2.31 0.15
C LEU A 47 2.96 -0.95 0.29
N GLY A 48 4.29 -0.94 0.37
CA GLY A 48 5.08 0.29 0.47
C GLY A 48 4.95 1.17 -0.79
N LEU A 49 4.99 0.57 -1.97
CA LEU A 49 4.78 1.27 -3.24
C LEU A 49 3.35 1.83 -3.36
N ARG A 50 2.34 1.07 -2.92
CA ARG A 50 0.95 1.54 -2.86
C ARG A 50 0.80 2.74 -1.93
N MET A 51 1.37 2.66 -0.72
CA MET A 51 1.33 3.75 0.25
C MET A 51 2.05 5.01 -0.28
N GLN A 52 3.21 4.86 -0.91
CA GLN A 52 3.91 5.99 -1.53
C GLN A 52 3.10 6.65 -2.65
N ARG A 53 2.37 5.86 -3.46
CA ARG A 53 1.49 6.41 -4.49
C ARG A 53 0.33 7.21 -3.89
N GLU A 54 -0.30 6.72 -2.82
CA GLU A 54 -1.37 7.45 -2.13
C GLU A 54 -0.87 8.76 -1.52
N ILE A 55 0.31 8.76 -0.90
CA ILE A 55 0.94 9.99 -0.37
C ILE A 55 1.24 10.97 -1.51
N ALA A 56 1.79 10.50 -2.63
CA ALA A 56 2.09 11.33 -3.78
C ALA A 56 0.81 11.93 -4.41
N GLN A 57 -0.25 11.14 -4.53
CA GLN A 57 -1.56 11.62 -4.99
C GLN A 57 -2.14 12.68 -4.05
N THR A 58 -2.07 12.45 -2.74
CA THR A 58 -2.52 13.41 -1.73
C THR A 58 -1.74 14.72 -1.83
N LYS A 59 -0.42 14.64 -2.02
CA LYS A 59 0.43 15.83 -2.16
C LYS A 59 0.10 16.63 -3.43
N LEU A 60 -0.03 15.97 -4.57
CA LEU A 60 -0.42 16.62 -5.84
C LEU A 60 -1.80 17.26 -5.73
N MET A 61 -2.71 16.63 -5.01
CA MET A 61 -4.05 17.13 -4.76
C MET A 61 -4.05 18.39 -3.88
N VAL A 62 -3.28 18.40 -2.79
CA VAL A 62 -3.10 19.58 -1.93
C VAL A 62 -2.42 20.72 -2.70
N GLU A 63 -1.43 20.41 -3.54
CA GLU A 63 -0.75 21.39 -4.39
C GLU A 63 -1.74 22.02 -5.38
N THR A 64 -2.55 21.21 -6.07
CA THR A 64 -3.58 21.68 -7.00
C THR A 64 -4.62 22.56 -6.31
N LEU A 65 -5.07 22.17 -5.12
CA LEU A 65 -5.96 22.98 -4.28
C LEU A 65 -5.32 24.32 -3.89
N THR A 66 -4.05 24.30 -3.48
CA THR A 66 -3.31 25.50 -3.07
C THR A 66 -3.11 26.45 -4.23
N THR A 67 -2.77 25.95 -5.42
CA THR A 67 -2.65 26.75 -6.64
C THR A 67 -3.99 27.37 -7.04
N THR A 68 -5.06 26.57 -7.02
CA THR A 68 -6.40 27.07 -7.35
C THR A 68 -6.87 28.12 -6.34
N PHE A 69 -6.56 27.95 -5.06
CA PHE A 69 -6.87 28.93 -4.01
C PHE A 69 -6.06 30.22 -4.17
N ASN A 70 -4.76 30.11 -4.50
CA ASN A 70 -3.91 31.27 -4.77
C ASN A 70 -4.35 32.05 -6.02
N GLU A 71 -4.86 31.37 -7.05
CA GLU A 71 -5.43 32.02 -8.23
C GLU A 71 -6.71 32.81 -7.91
N MET A 72 -7.48 32.38 -6.91
CA MET A 72 -8.64 33.12 -6.40
C MET A 72 -8.23 34.34 -5.56
N CYS A 73 -7.06 34.29 -4.92
CA CYS A 73 -6.55 35.32 -4.01
C CYS A 73 -5.75 36.43 -4.74
N LYS A 74 -6.40 37.15 -5.67
CA LYS A 74 -5.72 38.15 -6.53
C LYS A 74 -5.37 39.49 -5.85
N TRP A 75 -5.92 39.79 -4.67
CA TRP A 75 -5.81 41.13 -4.04
C TRP A 75 -5.38 41.16 -2.56
N GLY A 76 -4.83 40.07 -2.02
CA GLY A 76 -4.31 40.03 -0.65
C GLY A 76 -4.18 38.62 -0.10
N ASP A 77 -3.66 38.48 1.11
CA ASP A 77 -3.42 37.20 1.82
C ASP A 77 -4.71 36.60 2.43
N THR A 78 -5.88 37.11 2.05
CA THR A 78 -7.19 36.72 2.59
C THR A 78 -8.22 36.63 1.46
N VAL A 79 -8.79 35.43 1.26
CA VAL A 79 -9.95 35.25 0.38
C VAL A 79 -11.19 35.73 1.14
N CYS A 80 -11.91 36.70 0.59
CA CYS A 80 -13.20 37.13 1.15
C CYS A 80 -14.21 35.99 1.00
N LEU A 81 -15.00 35.70 2.04
CA LEU A 81 -15.99 34.60 2.05
C LEU A 81 -16.93 34.65 0.83
N GLU A 82 -17.24 35.86 0.37
CA GLU A 82 -18.11 36.12 -0.79
C GLU A 82 -17.44 35.71 -2.12
N ASP A 83 -16.13 35.96 -2.27
CA ASP A 83 -15.36 35.54 -3.44
C ASP A 83 -15.09 34.03 -3.44
N PHE A 84 -14.89 33.45 -2.25
CA PHE A 84 -14.78 32.01 -2.05
C PHE A 84 -16.08 31.32 -2.45
N VAL A 85 -17.24 31.74 -1.93
CA VAL A 85 -18.54 31.15 -2.25
C VAL A 85 -18.86 31.30 -3.74
N ALA A 86 -18.61 32.46 -4.35
CA ALA A 86 -18.81 32.68 -5.78
C ALA A 86 -17.93 31.79 -6.68
N HIS A 87 -16.69 31.49 -6.25
CA HIS A 87 -15.79 30.60 -7.00
C HIS A 87 -16.02 29.11 -6.69
N THR A 88 -16.47 28.77 -5.49
CA THR A 88 -16.76 27.38 -5.07
C THR A 88 -18.09 26.89 -5.66
N GLU A 89 -18.95 27.78 -6.17
CA GLU A 89 -20.12 27.41 -6.98
C GLU A 89 -19.78 27.09 -8.44
N ARG A 90 -18.56 27.41 -8.93
CA ARG A 90 -18.14 27.04 -10.28
C ARG A 90 -18.03 25.51 -10.40
N GLN A 91 -18.52 25.01 -11.52
CA GLN A 91 -18.64 23.58 -11.82
C GLN A 91 -17.29 22.84 -11.73
N ASP A 92 -16.20 23.53 -12.07
CA ASP A 92 -14.82 23.02 -12.03
C ASP A 92 -14.36 22.74 -10.59
N MET A 93 -14.75 23.58 -9.63
CA MET A 93 -14.37 23.43 -8.22
C MET A 93 -15.22 22.37 -7.50
N LYS A 94 -16.50 22.23 -7.91
CA LYS A 94 -17.35 21.10 -7.52
C LYS A 94 -16.81 19.76 -8.03
N LEU A 95 -16.31 19.71 -9.27
CA LEU A 95 -15.66 18.52 -9.82
C LEU A 95 -14.37 18.20 -9.07
N LEU A 96 -13.54 19.21 -8.77
CA LEU A 96 -12.33 19.03 -7.95
C LEU A 96 -12.68 18.47 -6.56
N CYS A 97 -13.64 19.09 -5.85
CA CYS A 97 -14.12 18.66 -4.54
C CYS A 97 -14.77 17.27 -4.55
N SER A 98 -15.49 16.92 -5.61
CA SER A 98 -16.06 15.58 -5.78
C SER A 98 -14.99 14.53 -6.05
N THR A 99 -13.91 14.89 -6.75
CA THR A 99 -12.75 14.01 -6.98
C THR A 99 -11.93 13.82 -5.69
N LEU A 100 -11.98 14.82 -4.80
CA LEU A 100 -11.43 14.83 -3.44
C LEU A 100 -12.19 13.95 -2.43
N GLY A 101 -13.36 13.41 -2.81
CA GLY A 101 -14.22 12.66 -1.87
C GLY A 101 -14.83 13.53 -0.77
N LEU A 102 -14.66 14.85 -0.84
CA LEU A 102 -15.32 15.80 0.03
C LEU A 102 -16.78 15.89 -0.42
N GLN A 103 -17.71 15.34 0.39
CA GLN A 103 -19.13 15.59 0.18
C GLN A 103 -19.38 17.08 0.32
N TYR A 104 -19.58 17.74 -0.82
CA TYR A 104 -19.87 19.16 -0.92
C TYR A 104 -21.07 19.50 -0.02
N THR A 105 -20.79 20.00 1.18
CA THR A 105 -21.80 20.39 2.15
C THR A 105 -21.50 21.84 2.53
N ASP A 106 -21.82 22.74 1.60
CA ASP A 106 -21.65 24.20 1.68
C ASP A 106 -20.22 24.74 1.78
N GLY A 107 -19.87 25.65 0.87
CA GLY A 107 -18.63 26.43 0.95
C GLY A 107 -18.50 27.25 2.24
N GLN A 108 -19.62 27.54 2.91
CA GLN A 108 -19.65 28.19 4.23
C GLN A 108 -19.22 27.26 5.38
N SER A 109 -19.44 25.94 5.26
CA SER A 109 -19.02 24.96 6.28
C SER A 109 -17.53 24.65 6.16
N LEU A 110 -17.01 24.64 4.94
CA LEU A 110 -15.60 24.37 4.64
C LEU A 110 -14.69 25.52 5.13
N PHE A 111 -15.18 26.77 5.07
CA PHE A 111 -14.48 27.94 5.62
C PHE A 111 -14.52 28.03 7.16
N LYS A 112 -15.42 27.27 7.80
CA LYS A 112 -15.61 27.25 9.27
C LYS A 112 -14.94 26.07 9.96
N LEU A 113 -14.35 25.12 9.22
CA LEU A 113 -13.58 24.04 9.82
C LEU A 113 -12.23 24.61 10.29
N PRO A 114 -11.91 24.50 11.61
CA PRO A 114 -10.72 25.07 12.21
C PRO A 114 -9.42 24.40 11.78
#